data_AF-A0A1I7RWS9-F1
#
_entry.id   AF-A0A1I7RWS9-F1
#
_cell.length_a   1.000
_cell.length_b   1.000
_cell.length_c   1.000
_cell.angle_alpha   90.00
_cell.angle_beta   90.00
_cell.angle_gamma   90.00
#
_symmetry.space_group_name_H-M   'P 1'
#
loop_
_entity.id
_entity.type
_entity.pdbx_description
1 polymer ?
#
loop_
_entity_poly.entity_id
_entity_poly.type
_entity_poly.pdbx_seq_one_letter_code
_entity_poly.pdbx_strand_id
1 'polypeptide(L)'
;MMLRTCRTALLICIGTVCVLQYANANPCLVADSCTECIKAGSECAWCTDPIYNGSRCNLRTQHSNHCNLRNIYSPVTELRIPKQHNVPLGKKHQDGHTITQLEPQQVQVKIKPGDFVEVPFKYEHRGRPGLEVRDFQLMTSNIENTGVKVEFFIECNGERIQALRCPGITEGQHINFYVKVSLTDCKDVALSVSVYGYNTVSALFVTPLCSCECESFRFHDRRSAHCRGFGDLICGVCQCGAGRGGRACECDLNQHGVATAADLENKCRAEPGKAVCSAAGTCECGRCKCNNPATQGQFCECDSSACPVGSNGQLCSGQGDCLCGKCQCLAGFQGPDCSCKEDPEPCTENGVVCSGNGVCECGRCACSAGYTGSNCAISTSAEHDQRVIGADDGVGQILPSGDSDEDKAEFAPPEPEAVAAGRTLHAAVMLVLFSFLLMRL
;
A
#
# COMPACT_ATOMS: atom_id res chain seq x y z
N MET A 1 48.31 25.07 -32.34
CA MET A 1 47.26 24.81 -33.34
C MET A 1 46.00 24.41 -32.57
N MET A 2 44.96 25.25 -32.61
CA MET A 2 43.73 25.02 -33.39
C MET A 2 42.89 23.88 -32.78
N LEU A 3 41.95 24.19 -31.88
CA LEU A 3 40.54 24.49 -32.20
C LEU A 3 39.89 23.51 -33.19
N ARG A 4 38.86 22.80 -32.73
CA ARG A 4 37.52 22.81 -33.36
C ARG A 4 36.45 22.32 -32.39
N THR A 5 35.48 23.18 -32.16
CA THR A 5 34.25 22.96 -31.40
C THR A 5 33.17 22.30 -32.26
N CYS A 6 32.24 21.55 -31.68
CA CYS A 6 30.90 21.41 -32.26
C CYS A 6 29.81 21.05 -31.22
N ARG A 7 28.93 22.04 -30.97
CA ARG A 7 27.48 21.96 -30.75
C ARG A 7 26.89 20.94 -29.75
N THR A 8 26.55 21.48 -28.58
CA THR A 8 25.16 21.56 -28.08
C THR A 8 24.18 20.45 -28.45
N ALA A 9 23.85 19.59 -27.47
CA ALA A 9 22.55 18.94 -27.37
C ALA A 9 21.96 19.26 -25.99
N LEU A 10 21.06 20.24 -25.94
CA LEU A 10 20.33 20.63 -24.73
C LEU A 10 19.23 19.60 -24.48
N LEU A 11 19.59 18.46 -23.86
CA LEU A 11 18.60 17.49 -23.39
C LEU A 11 17.94 18.04 -22.12
N ILE A 12 16.86 18.80 -22.35
CA ILE A 12 15.92 19.21 -21.32
C ILE A 12 15.34 17.93 -20.72
N CYS A 13 15.89 17.49 -19.59
CA CYS A 13 15.19 16.56 -18.71
C CYS A 13 14.00 17.31 -18.13
N ILE A 14 12.90 17.37 -18.89
CA ILE A 14 11.61 17.76 -18.35
C ILE A 14 11.36 16.78 -17.22
N GLY A 15 11.38 17.28 -15.99
CA GLY A 15 11.06 16.52 -14.82
C GLY A 15 9.61 16.07 -14.95
N THR A 16 9.41 14.87 -15.49
CA THR A 16 8.29 14.05 -15.07
C THR A 16 8.48 13.88 -13.58
N VAL A 17 7.79 14.73 -12.82
CA VAL A 17 7.49 14.47 -11.42
C VAL A 17 6.75 13.15 -11.45
N CYS A 18 7.51 12.08 -11.23
CA CYS A 18 6.96 10.79 -10.93
C CYS A 18 6.29 10.99 -9.57
N VAL A 19 5.03 11.44 -9.62
CA VAL A 19 4.10 11.29 -8.52
C VAL A 19 3.92 9.80 -8.40
N LEU A 20 4.86 9.17 -7.68
CA LEU A 20 4.65 7.89 -7.08
C LEU A 20 3.46 8.09 -6.16
N GLN A 21 2.28 7.84 -6.71
CA GLN A 21 1.15 7.35 -5.95
C GLN A 21 1.60 6.00 -5.38
N TYR A 22 2.41 6.07 -4.32
CA TYR A 22 2.33 5.10 -3.25
C TYR A 22 0.90 5.19 -2.75
N ALA A 23 0.01 4.44 -3.38
CA ALA A 23 -1.13 3.90 -2.67
C ALA A 23 -0.53 3.28 -1.41
N ASN A 24 -0.85 3.84 -0.25
CA ASN A 24 -0.30 3.39 1.04
C ASN A 24 -0.76 1.95 1.26
N ALA A 25 0.04 1.00 0.78
CA ALA A 25 -0.20 -0.41 0.93
C ALA A 25 -0.21 -0.69 2.43
N ASN A 26 -1.37 -1.13 2.92
CA ASN A 26 -1.61 -1.32 4.34
C ASN A 26 -0.62 -2.37 4.88
N PRO A 27 0.38 -1.97 5.71
CA PRO A 27 1.50 -2.84 6.08
C PRO A 27 1.05 -4.02 6.94
N CYS A 28 -0.13 -3.91 7.55
CA CYS A 28 -0.72 -4.96 8.39
C CYS A 28 -1.15 -6.20 7.59
N LEU A 29 -1.50 -6.07 6.30
CA LEU A 29 -2.12 -7.15 5.53
C LEU A 29 -1.16 -8.29 5.12
N VAL A 30 0.12 -8.21 5.49
CA VAL A 30 1.16 -9.18 5.14
C VAL A 30 1.45 -10.16 6.30
N ALA A 31 0.81 -9.98 7.46
CA ALA A 31 1.08 -10.78 8.66
C ALA A 31 0.10 -11.95 8.85
N ASP A 32 0.63 -13.17 8.87
CA ASP A 32 -0.13 -14.41 9.07
C ASP A 32 -0.29 -14.79 10.56
N SER A 33 0.49 -14.19 11.46
CA SER A 33 0.41 -14.36 12.92
C SER A 33 0.11 -13.07 13.69
N CYS A 34 -0.34 -13.20 14.94
CA CYS A 34 -0.61 -12.03 15.79
C CYS A 34 0.70 -11.31 16.16
N THR A 35 1.77 -12.04 16.48
CA THR A 35 3.11 -11.45 16.72
C THR A 35 3.62 -10.66 15.51
N GLU A 36 3.52 -11.18 14.29
CA GLU A 36 3.93 -10.44 13.08
C GLU A 36 3.06 -9.20 12.87
N CYS A 37 1.75 -9.33 13.10
CA CYS A 37 0.80 -8.23 12.98
C CYS A 37 1.14 -7.04 13.89
N ILE A 38 1.48 -7.32 15.15
CA ILE A 38 1.85 -6.27 16.11
C ILE A 38 3.24 -5.68 15.83
N LYS A 39 4.13 -6.43 15.17
CA LYS A 39 5.42 -5.91 14.69
C LYS A 39 5.32 -5.07 13.41
N ALA A 40 4.31 -5.30 12.57
CA ALA A 40 4.14 -4.61 11.29
C ALA A 40 3.90 -3.10 11.43
N GLY A 41 3.36 -2.63 12.56
CA GLY A 41 3.24 -1.21 12.86
C GLY A 41 2.34 -0.88 14.05
N SER A 42 2.44 0.36 14.54
CA SER A 42 1.69 0.84 15.71
C SER A 42 0.17 0.91 15.49
N GLU A 43 -0.28 1.11 14.25
CA GLU A 43 -1.71 1.10 13.91
C GLU A 43 -2.29 -0.31 13.67
N CYS A 44 -1.45 -1.34 13.51
CA CYS A 44 -1.90 -2.70 13.22
C CYS A 44 -2.52 -3.38 14.44
N ALA A 45 -3.61 -4.11 14.24
CA ALA A 45 -4.35 -4.82 15.27
C ALA A 45 -4.83 -6.18 14.76
N TRP A 46 -4.96 -7.13 15.69
CA TRP A 46 -5.30 -8.52 15.38
C TRP A 46 -6.70 -8.89 15.89
N CYS A 47 -7.53 -9.47 15.04
CA CYS A 47 -8.82 -10.02 15.44
C CYS A 47 -8.68 -11.46 15.98
N THR A 48 -8.89 -11.63 17.29
CA THR A 48 -8.87 -12.93 18.00
C THR A 48 -10.19 -13.68 17.95
N ASP A 49 -11.19 -13.18 17.21
CA ASP A 49 -12.53 -13.77 17.14
C ASP A 49 -12.50 -15.13 16.40
N PRO A 50 -12.94 -16.25 17.00
CA PRO A 50 -12.85 -17.57 16.37
C PRO A 50 -13.72 -17.73 15.12
N ILE A 51 -14.80 -16.95 14.97
CA ILE A 51 -15.72 -17.06 13.83
C ILE A 51 -15.42 -16.06 12.70
N TYR A 52 -14.40 -15.22 12.86
CA TYR A 52 -14.02 -14.20 11.89
C TYR A 52 -13.31 -14.79 10.65
N ASN A 53 -13.81 -14.42 9.46
CA ASN A 53 -13.34 -14.92 8.16
C ASN A 53 -12.59 -13.87 7.32
N GLY A 54 -12.30 -12.68 7.85
CA GLY A 54 -11.52 -11.64 7.17
C GLY A 54 -10.02 -11.72 7.47
N SER A 55 -9.25 -10.74 6.96
CA SER A 55 -7.83 -10.57 7.35
C SER A 55 -7.73 -10.26 8.85
N ARG A 56 -7.15 -11.18 9.63
CA ARG A 56 -7.05 -11.03 11.08
C ARG A 56 -6.14 -9.89 11.47
N CYS A 57 -5.04 -9.67 10.74
CA CYS A 57 -4.27 -8.44 10.84
C CYS A 57 -4.84 -7.35 9.95
N ASN A 58 -5.11 -6.17 10.53
CA ASN A 58 -5.51 -4.97 9.79
C ASN A 58 -5.29 -3.72 10.68
N LEU A 59 -5.42 -2.51 10.13
CA LEU A 59 -5.44 -1.26 10.89
C LEU A 59 -6.55 -1.30 11.95
N ARG A 60 -6.25 -0.81 13.16
CA ARG A 60 -7.18 -0.78 14.30
C ARG A 60 -8.53 -0.14 13.96
N THR A 61 -8.52 0.89 13.12
CA THR A 61 -9.71 1.61 12.65
C THR A 61 -10.59 0.75 11.72
N GLN A 62 -10.00 -0.07 10.85
CA GLN A 62 -10.73 -0.88 9.87
C GLN A 62 -11.40 -2.12 10.49
N HIS A 63 -10.86 -2.65 11.60
CA HIS A 63 -11.47 -3.78 12.32
C HIS A 63 -12.84 -3.46 12.96
N SER A 64 -13.10 -2.19 13.27
CA SER A 64 -14.26 -1.71 14.05
C SER A 64 -15.63 -2.19 13.56
N ASN A 65 -15.76 -2.51 12.26
CA ASN A 65 -17.03 -2.85 11.62
C ASN A 65 -17.24 -4.37 11.46
N HIS A 66 -16.20 -5.19 11.63
CA HIS A 66 -16.24 -6.63 11.29
C HIS A 66 -15.68 -7.55 12.37
N CYS A 67 -14.91 -7.03 13.33
CA CYS A 67 -14.44 -7.76 14.51
C CYS A 67 -15.04 -7.13 15.77
N ASN A 68 -15.54 -7.94 16.70
CA ASN A 68 -16.07 -7.42 17.97
C ASN A 68 -14.96 -6.66 18.72
N LEU A 69 -15.23 -5.45 19.22
CA LEU A 69 -14.25 -4.60 19.92
C LEU A 69 -13.49 -5.32 21.06
N ARG A 70 -14.11 -6.31 21.72
CA ARG A 70 -13.50 -7.14 22.77
C ARG A 70 -12.49 -8.16 22.23
N ASN A 71 -12.62 -8.55 20.97
CA ASN A 71 -11.79 -9.51 20.28
C ASN A 71 -10.69 -8.83 19.44
N ILE A 72 -10.58 -7.51 19.44
CA ILE A 72 -9.48 -6.81 18.75
C ILE A 72 -8.29 -6.66 19.71
N TYR A 73 -7.28 -7.51 19.57
CA TYR A 73 -6.00 -7.36 20.25
C TYR A 73 -5.18 -6.23 19.61
N SER A 74 -4.88 -5.19 20.39
CA SER A 74 -3.84 -4.21 20.09
C SER A 74 -3.25 -3.76 21.41
N PRO A 75 -1.99 -4.11 21.71
CA PRO A 75 -1.34 -3.60 22.91
C PRO A 75 -1.14 -2.08 22.75
N VAL A 76 -1.12 -1.36 23.86
CA VAL A 76 -1.00 0.10 23.90
C VAL A 76 0.36 0.46 24.50
N THR A 77 1.03 1.44 23.90
CA THR A 77 2.27 2.01 24.45
C THR A 77 1.97 2.76 25.74
N GLU A 78 2.65 2.40 26.83
CA GLU A 78 2.40 2.87 28.20
C GLU A 78 3.65 3.46 28.85
N LEU A 79 3.52 4.63 29.48
CA LEU A 79 4.52 5.22 30.37
C LEU A 79 4.06 5.11 31.82
N ARG A 80 4.86 4.48 32.70
CA ARG A 80 4.57 4.32 34.13
C ARG A 80 5.73 4.80 35.00
N ILE A 81 5.42 5.72 35.92
CA ILE A 81 6.35 6.26 36.91
C ILE A 81 5.88 5.80 38.30
N PRO A 82 6.41 4.68 38.84
CA PRO A 82 5.92 4.09 40.10
C PRO A 82 6.30 4.96 41.32
N LYS A 83 5.31 5.54 42.00
CA LYS A 83 5.51 6.48 43.14
C LYS A 83 6.41 5.92 44.25
N GLN A 84 6.33 4.62 44.52
CA GLN A 84 7.10 3.96 45.57
C GLN A 84 8.62 3.93 45.31
N HIS A 85 9.05 4.12 44.06
CA HIS A 85 10.46 4.18 43.66
C HIS A 85 10.88 5.60 43.24
N ASN A 86 10.00 6.59 43.42
CA ASN A 86 10.20 7.95 42.95
C ASN A 86 10.01 8.98 44.07
N VAL A 87 11.11 9.62 44.47
CA VAL A 87 11.16 10.73 45.42
C VAL A 87 10.99 12.05 44.65
N PRO A 88 10.14 12.99 45.09
CA PRO A 88 9.99 14.29 44.43
C PRO A 88 11.25 15.16 44.51
N LEU A 89 11.45 16.00 43.49
CA LEU A 89 12.53 16.99 43.43
C LEU A 89 12.62 17.84 44.71
N GLY A 90 13.85 18.11 45.16
CA GLY A 90 14.15 18.89 46.38
C GLY A 90 13.84 18.17 47.70
N LYS A 91 13.24 16.97 47.71
CA LYS A 91 13.07 16.15 48.93
C LYS A 91 14.36 15.39 49.25
N LYS A 92 14.48 14.94 50.50
CA LYS A 92 15.57 14.07 50.93
C LYS A 92 15.26 12.62 50.57
N HIS A 93 16.29 11.88 50.17
CA HIS A 93 16.23 10.42 50.08
C HIS A 93 16.06 9.78 51.47
N GLN A 94 15.83 8.46 51.50
CA GLN A 94 15.68 7.68 52.74
C GLN A 94 16.91 7.74 53.67
N ASP A 95 18.08 8.12 53.14
CA ASP A 95 19.31 8.35 53.90
C ASP A 95 19.28 9.64 54.76
N GLY A 96 18.31 10.53 54.55
CA GLY A 96 18.20 11.82 55.26
C GLY A 96 19.28 12.85 54.90
N HIS A 97 20.20 12.53 53.98
CA HIS A 97 21.37 13.33 53.63
C HIS A 97 21.38 13.76 52.16
N THR A 98 21.04 12.87 51.24
CA THR A 98 21.02 13.16 49.80
C THR A 98 19.74 13.90 49.43
N ILE A 99 19.87 15.05 48.78
CA ILE A 99 18.74 15.79 48.21
C ILE A 99 18.51 15.30 46.79
N THR A 100 17.25 15.03 46.46
CA THR A 100 16.82 14.61 45.13
C THR A 100 16.95 15.76 44.14
N GLN A 101 17.94 15.70 43.26
CA GLN A 101 18.16 16.68 42.19
C GLN A 101 17.69 16.22 40.81
N LEU A 102 17.26 14.97 40.65
CA LEU A 102 16.75 14.41 39.38
C LEU A 102 15.48 13.63 39.67
N GLU A 103 14.36 13.97 39.02
CA GLU A 103 13.14 13.16 38.99
C GLU A 103 12.72 12.85 37.53
N PRO A 104 12.07 11.72 37.25
CA PRO A 104 11.95 10.50 38.07
C PRO A 104 13.27 9.74 38.25
N GLN A 105 13.39 8.89 39.27
CA GLN A 105 14.53 7.97 39.48
C GLN A 105 14.24 6.52 39.02
N GLN A 106 12.98 6.17 38.79
CA GLN A 106 12.63 4.93 38.09
C GLN A 106 11.45 5.13 37.15
N VAL A 107 11.59 4.66 35.92
CA VAL A 107 10.57 4.70 34.88
C VAL A 107 10.42 3.31 34.27
N GLN A 108 9.18 2.91 34.00
CA GLN A 108 8.84 1.69 33.28
C GLN A 108 8.05 2.10 32.04
N VAL A 109 8.53 1.71 30.87
CA VAL A 109 7.91 2.01 29.58
C VAL A 109 7.61 0.70 28.86
N LYS A 110 6.40 0.57 28.35
CA LYS A 110 6.05 -0.49 27.40
C LYS A 110 5.81 0.16 26.05
N ILE A 111 6.50 -0.29 25.00
CA ILE A 111 6.44 0.35 23.67
C ILE A 111 6.02 -0.69 22.63
N LYS A 112 5.05 -0.35 21.78
CA LYS A 112 4.69 -1.14 20.60
C LYS A 112 5.62 -0.79 19.41
N PRO A 113 6.03 -1.73 18.57
CA PRO A 113 6.77 -1.42 17.35
C PRO A 113 6.09 -0.32 16.50
N GLY A 114 6.89 0.66 16.07
CA GLY A 114 6.40 1.86 15.37
C GLY A 114 6.03 3.04 16.29
N ASP A 115 5.78 2.83 17.58
CA ASP A 115 5.55 3.90 18.54
C ASP A 115 6.86 4.48 19.12
N PHE A 116 6.73 5.64 19.77
CA PHE A 116 7.74 6.24 20.63
C PHE A 116 7.12 6.79 21.91
N VAL A 117 7.93 6.94 22.95
CA VAL A 117 7.54 7.58 24.22
C VAL A 117 8.54 8.67 24.56
N GLU A 118 8.05 9.87 24.86
CA GLU A 118 8.85 10.93 25.47
C GLU A 118 8.71 10.89 27.00
N VAL A 119 9.77 10.49 27.69
CA VAL A 119 9.81 10.45 29.15
C VAL A 119 10.25 11.83 29.68
N PRO A 120 9.42 12.55 30.46
CA PRO A 120 9.79 13.83 31.03
C PRO A 120 10.65 13.64 32.29
N PHE A 121 11.73 14.41 32.37
CA PHE A 121 12.60 14.51 33.54
C PHE A 121 12.74 15.97 33.97
N LYS A 122 12.98 16.18 35.27
CA LYS A 122 13.36 17.48 35.82
C LYS A 122 14.65 17.34 36.62
N TYR A 123 15.55 18.30 36.44
CA TYR A 123 16.77 18.45 37.20
C TYR A 123 16.78 19.77 37.97
N GLU A 124 17.23 19.75 39.22
CA GLU A 124 17.50 20.95 40.02
C GLU A 124 19.01 21.08 40.22
N HIS A 125 19.62 22.13 39.65
CA HIS A 125 21.03 22.36 39.84
C HIS A 125 21.33 22.79 41.28
N ARG A 126 22.20 22.03 41.94
CA ARG A 126 22.81 22.39 43.21
C ARG A 126 24.30 22.04 43.12
N GLY A 127 25.15 23.04 43.28
CA GLY A 127 26.59 22.93 43.23
C GLY A 127 27.14 22.09 44.37
N ARG A 128 28.29 21.45 44.15
CA ARG A 128 28.96 20.65 45.18
C ARG A 128 30.17 21.42 45.71
N PRO A 129 30.42 21.47 47.03
CA PRO A 129 31.63 22.08 47.57
C PRO A 129 32.89 21.51 46.90
N GLY A 130 33.68 22.36 46.25
CA GLY A 130 34.88 21.98 45.52
C GLY A 130 34.69 21.56 44.05
N LEU A 131 33.47 21.58 43.49
CA LEU A 131 33.21 21.31 42.07
C LEU A 131 32.10 22.21 41.52
N GLU A 132 32.47 23.26 40.80
CA GLU A 132 31.53 24.09 40.03
C GLU A 132 31.19 23.42 38.70
N VAL A 133 29.96 22.94 38.56
CA VAL A 133 29.43 22.44 37.28
C VAL A 133 28.59 23.53 36.63
N ARG A 134 29.20 24.27 35.68
CA ARG A 134 28.56 25.43 35.02
C ARG A 134 27.70 25.09 33.81
N ASP A 135 27.74 23.83 33.36
CA ASP A 135 26.98 23.33 32.21
C ASP A 135 26.23 22.07 32.63
N PHE A 136 24.94 22.00 32.30
CA PHE A 136 24.17 20.78 32.42
C PHE A 136 24.58 19.83 31.30
N GLN A 137 24.95 18.60 31.66
CA GLN A 137 25.31 17.55 30.69
C GLN A 137 24.66 16.23 31.08
N LEU A 138 23.97 15.62 30.11
CA LEU A 138 23.35 14.31 30.25
C LEU A 138 24.37 13.19 30.02
N MET A 139 24.20 12.11 30.79
CA MET A 139 24.95 10.87 30.69
C MET A 139 23.99 9.69 30.63
N THR A 140 24.38 8.64 29.92
CA THR A 140 23.57 7.42 29.76
C THR A 140 24.46 6.19 29.56
N SER A 141 23.90 5.00 29.75
CA SER A 141 24.51 3.71 29.40
C SER A 141 24.82 3.63 27.90
N ASN A 142 25.67 2.70 27.46
CA ASN A 142 25.81 2.44 26.03
C ASN A 142 24.46 1.99 25.44
N ILE A 143 24.03 2.63 24.36
CA ILE A 143 22.77 2.38 23.63
C ILE A 143 23.03 1.53 22.37
N GLU A 144 24.27 1.39 21.93
CA GLU A 144 24.64 0.56 20.78
C GLU A 144 24.15 -0.89 20.95
N ASN A 145 23.47 -1.42 19.93
CA ASN A 145 22.93 -2.80 19.90
C ASN A 145 22.00 -3.17 21.08
N THR A 146 21.39 -2.16 21.74
CA THR A 146 20.44 -2.39 22.85
C THR A 146 19.02 -2.73 22.39
N GLY A 147 18.69 -2.54 21.12
CA GLY A 147 17.34 -2.72 20.57
C GLY A 147 16.43 -1.51 20.69
N VAL A 148 16.97 -0.35 21.09
CA VAL A 148 16.24 0.92 21.14
C VAL A 148 17.03 2.05 20.48
N LYS A 149 16.30 3.02 19.90
CA LYS A 149 16.81 4.33 19.52
C LYS A 149 16.36 5.34 20.56
N VAL A 150 17.32 6.10 21.10
CA VAL A 150 17.11 7.12 22.14
C VAL A 150 17.51 8.49 21.62
N GLU A 151 16.65 9.50 21.80
CA GLU A 151 16.88 10.90 21.43
C GLU A 151 16.66 11.78 22.66
N PHE A 152 17.60 12.70 22.93
CA PHE A 152 17.54 13.60 24.10
C PHE A 152 17.17 15.01 23.68
N PHE A 153 16.22 15.61 24.41
CA PHE A 153 15.81 17.00 24.24
C PHE A 153 15.92 17.75 25.56
N ILE A 154 16.43 18.97 25.57
CA ILE A 154 16.62 19.79 26.77
C ILE A 154 15.89 21.12 26.58
N GLU A 155 15.15 21.59 27.58
CA GLU A 155 14.67 22.96 27.66
C GLU A 155 15.80 23.85 28.18
N CYS A 156 16.52 24.50 27.25
CA CYS A 156 17.67 25.34 27.54
C CYS A 156 17.35 26.79 27.14
N ASN A 157 17.50 27.73 28.08
CA ASN A 157 17.27 29.17 27.85
C ASN A 157 15.87 29.52 27.26
N GLY A 158 14.86 28.69 27.51
CA GLY A 158 13.50 28.86 27.01
C GLY A 158 13.20 28.17 25.67
N GLU A 159 14.18 27.50 25.06
CA GLU A 159 14.03 26.73 23.81
C GLU A 159 14.25 25.23 24.04
N ARG A 160 13.46 24.38 23.35
CA ARG A 160 13.63 22.92 23.37
C ARG A 160 14.59 22.48 22.27
N ILE A 161 15.82 22.12 22.63
CA ILE A 161 16.89 21.71 21.71
C ILE A 161 17.14 20.20 21.77
N GLN A 162 17.46 19.55 20.63
CA GLN A 162 17.93 18.17 20.61
C GLN A 162 19.43 18.13 20.92
N ALA A 163 19.78 17.99 22.21
CA ALA A 163 21.15 18.11 22.69
C ALA A 163 21.40 17.26 23.95
N LEU A 164 22.69 17.03 24.24
CA LEU A 164 23.16 16.40 25.48
C LEU A 164 23.73 17.41 26.49
N ARG A 165 23.84 18.69 26.13
CA ARG A 165 24.46 19.75 26.96
C ARG A 165 23.66 21.06 26.86
N CYS A 166 23.49 21.74 27.98
CA CYS A 166 22.93 23.09 28.09
C CYS A 166 23.92 23.94 28.91
N PRO A 167 24.56 24.96 28.32
CA PRO A 167 25.60 25.74 29.00
C PRO A 167 25.03 26.87 29.86
N GLY A 168 25.80 27.30 30.86
CA GLY A 168 25.50 28.51 31.65
C GLY A 168 24.41 28.34 32.71
N ILE A 169 24.41 27.20 33.41
CA ILE A 169 23.43 26.92 34.48
C ILE A 169 23.79 27.62 35.79
N THR A 170 22.77 27.94 36.59
CA THR A 170 22.88 28.70 37.84
C THR A 170 22.35 27.91 39.04
N GLU A 171 22.80 28.24 40.25
CA GLU A 171 22.39 27.56 41.49
C GLU A 171 20.87 27.66 41.71
N GLY A 172 20.20 26.53 41.97
CA GLY A 172 18.74 26.45 42.09
C GLY A 172 17.98 26.45 40.76
N GLN A 173 18.66 26.53 39.62
CA GLN A 173 18.01 26.47 38.31
C GLN A 173 17.36 25.11 38.06
N HIS A 174 16.13 25.15 37.60
CA HIS A 174 15.39 23.97 37.17
C HIS A 174 15.55 23.79 35.66
N ILE A 175 15.78 22.55 35.22
CA ILE A 175 15.96 22.17 33.82
C ILE A 175 15.05 20.99 33.55
N ASN A 176 14.11 21.16 32.61
CA ASN A 176 13.34 20.04 32.09
C ASN A 176 14.09 19.42 30.90
N PHE A 177 14.05 18.10 30.81
CA PHE A 177 14.56 17.39 29.64
C PHE A 177 13.70 16.16 29.35
N TYR A 178 13.73 15.70 28.11
CA TYR A 178 12.89 14.63 27.60
C TYR A 178 13.76 13.57 26.96
N VAL A 179 13.53 12.32 27.34
CA VAL A 179 14.18 11.16 26.73
C VAL A 179 13.15 10.48 25.84
N LYS A 180 13.27 10.67 24.53
CA LYS A 180 12.43 10.02 23.55
C LYS A 180 13.01 8.65 23.22
N VAL A 181 12.21 7.60 23.44
CA VAL A 181 12.59 6.20 23.19
C VAL A 181 11.70 5.62 22.10
N SER A 182 12.30 4.89 21.17
CA SER A 182 11.63 4.11 20.14
C SER A 182 12.33 2.75 19.98
N LEU A 183 11.61 1.71 19.54
CA LEU A 183 12.18 0.38 19.36
C LEU A 183 12.93 0.27 18.03
N THR A 184 14.05 -0.45 18.04
CA THR A 184 14.73 -0.96 16.84
C THR A 184 14.81 -2.50 16.81
N ASP A 185 14.69 -3.14 17.96
CA ASP A 185 14.57 -4.60 18.11
C ASP A 185 13.64 -4.93 19.30
N CYS A 186 13.12 -6.16 19.32
CA CYS A 186 12.18 -6.66 20.31
C CYS A 186 12.89 -7.25 21.54
N LYS A 187 13.78 -6.47 22.17
CA LYS A 187 14.56 -6.87 23.35
C LYS A 187 14.27 -5.97 24.55
N ASP A 188 14.06 -6.56 25.74
CA ASP A 188 14.01 -5.82 27.00
C ASP A 188 15.35 -5.12 27.28
N VAL A 189 15.31 -3.84 27.65
CA VAL A 189 16.51 -3.06 28.01
C VAL A 189 16.28 -2.23 29.27
N ALA A 190 17.31 -2.15 30.10
CA ALA A 190 17.40 -1.19 31.20
C ALA A 190 18.47 -0.15 30.86
N LEU A 191 18.07 1.11 30.69
CA LEU A 191 18.96 2.23 30.44
C LEU A 191 19.20 3.01 31.73
N SER A 192 20.42 3.52 31.91
CA SER A 192 20.71 4.54 32.91
C SER A 192 20.56 5.93 32.29
N VAL A 193 19.97 6.87 33.03
CA VAL A 193 19.95 8.31 32.70
C VAL A 193 20.45 9.08 33.92
N SER A 194 21.51 9.86 33.76
CA SER A 194 22.10 10.66 34.84
C SER A 194 22.60 12.02 34.34
N VAL A 195 23.00 12.87 35.27
CA VAL A 195 23.51 14.22 35.02
C VAL A 195 24.95 14.30 35.52
N TYR A 196 25.84 14.87 34.72
CA TYR A 196 27.26 15.01 35.09
C TYR A 196 27.42 15.78 36.41
N GLY A 197 28.31 15.29 37.28
CA GLY A 197 28.54 15.84 38.62
C GLY A 197 27.51 15.43 39.69
N TYR A 198 26.43 14.73 39.32
CA TYR A 198 25.44 14.20 40.26
C TYR A 198 25.49 12.66 40.32
N ASN A 199 25.48 12.12 41.54
CA ASN A 199 25.80 10.70 41.77
C ASN A 199 24.59 9.75 41.67
N THR A 200 23.35 10.26 41.59
CA THR A 200 22.18 9.37 41.43
C THR A 200 21.85 9.16 39.95
N VAL A 201 21.38 7.97 39.65
CA VAL A 201 21.04 7.52 38.30
C VAL A 201 19.57 7.17 38.26
N SER A 202 18.87 7.62 37.23
CA SER A 202 17.51 7.15 36.94
C SER A 202 17.55 5.87 36.12
N ALA A 203 16.76 4.87 36.54
CA ALA A 203 16.61 3.60 35.84
C ALA A 203 15.39 3.62 34.92
N LEU A 204 15.63 3.54 33.61
CA LEU A 204 14.62 3.54 32.57
C LEU A 204 14.49 2.12 31.99
N PHE A 205 13.47 1.39 32.41
CA PHE A 205 13.15 0.06 31.91
C PHE A 205 12.24 0.17 30.68
N VAL A 206 12.62 -0.46 29.58
CA VAL A 206 11.87 -0.47 28.33
C VAL A 206 11.55 -1.91 27.96
N THR A 207 10.25 -2.22 27.90
CA THR A 207 9.73 -3.55 27.53
C THR A 207 9.00 -3.47 26.18
N PRO A 208 9.42 -4.24 25.17
CA PRO A 208 8.82 -4.21 23.85
C PRO A 208 7.53 -5.06 23.79
N LEU A 209 6.45 -4.46 23.33
CA LEU A 209 5.14 -5.10 23.13
C LEU A 209 5.07 -5.80 21.76
N CYS A 210 6.07 -6.64 21.47
CA CYS A 210 6.22 -7.32 20.19
C CYS A 210 5.50 -8.68 20.08
N SER A 211 4.74 -9.10 21.09
CA SER A 211 4.08 -10.40 21.13
C SER A 211 2.63 -10.30 21.58
N CYS A 212 1.84 -11.32 21.23
CA CYS A 212 0.46 -11.43 21.63
C CYS A 212 0.31 -12.31 22.87
N GLU A 213 -0.30 -11.80 23.94
CA GLU A 213 -0.52 -12.59 25.16
C GLU A 213 -1.29 -13.89 24.86
N CYS A 214 -2.25 -13.87 23.92
CA CYS A 214 -3.00 -15.05 23.48
C CYS A 214 -2.19 -16.11 22.71
N GLU A 215 -0.96 -15.82 22.26
CA GLU A 215 -0.04 -16.81 21.68
C GLU A 215 0.72 -17.57 22.78
N SER A 216 0.72 -17.08 24.02
CA SER A 216 1.30 -17.82 25.14
C SER A 216 0.47 -19.05 25.48
N PHE A 217 1.15 -20.19 25.65
CA PHE A 217 0.59 -21.51 25.97
C PHE A 217 -0.39 -21.55 27.17
N ARG A 218 -0.37 -20.53 28.03
CA ARG A 218 -1.30 -20.36 29.16
C ARG A 218 -2.72 -19.98 28.71
N PHE A 219 -2.88 -19.44 27.51
CA PHE A 219 -4.15 -18.92 26.97
C PHE A 219 -4.65 -19.73 25.75
N HIS A 220 -3.96 -20.81 25.37
CA HIS A 220 -4.41 -21.72 24.32
C HIS A 220 -5.65 -22.49 24.80
N ASP A 221 -6.77 -22.36 24.10
CA ASP A 221 -7.96 -23.17 24.34
C ASP A 221 -7.77 -24.53 23.63
N ARG A 222 -7.27 -25.52 24.37
CA ARG A 222 -6.85 -26.80 23.82
C ARG A 222 -8.03 -27.71 23.50
N ARG A 223 -8.00 -28.37 22.34
CA ARG A 223 -9.12 -29.13 21.78
C ARG A 223 -10.40 -28.31 21.78
N SER A 224 -10.30 -27.05 21.36
CA SER A 224 -11.40 -26.09 21.39
C SER A 224 -12.63 -26.62 20.66
N ALA A 225 -13.82 -26.33 21.18
CA ALA A 225 -15.08 -26.59 20.48
C ALA A 225 -15.16 -25.80 19.15
N HIS A 226 -14.53 -24.62 19.06
CA HIS A 226 -14.42 -23.85 17.82
C HIS A 226 -13.56 -24.57 16.76
N CYS A 227 -12.57 -25.35 17.20
CA CYS A 227 -11.74 -26.23 16.38
C CYS A 227 -12.27 -27.68 16.36
N ARG A 228 -13.58 -27.87 16.64
CA ARG A 228 -14.30 -29.16 16.66
C ARG A 228 -13.68 -30.24 17.56
N GLY A 229 -12.90 -29.86 18.56
CA GLY A 229 -12.15 -30.81 19.41
C GLY A 229 -10.90 -31.39 18.75
N PHE A 230 -10.59 -31.00 17.51
CA PHE A 230 -9.51 -31.53 16.67
C PHE A 230 -8.30 -30.60 16.55
N GLY A 231 -8.31 -29.45 17.22
CA GLY A 231 -7.19 -28.51 17.25
C GLY A 231 -7.24 -27.60 18.47
N ASP A 232 -6.14 -26.88 18.70
CA ASP A 232 -6.01 -25.90 19.77
C ASP A 232 -6.28 -24.50 19.18
N LEU A 233 -7.06 -23.68 19.88
CA LEU A 233 -7.42 -22.32 19.44
C LEU A 233 -6.43 -21.31 20.03
N ILE A 234 -5.69 -20.62 19.16
CA ILE A 234 -4.60 -19.71 19.50
C ILE A 234 -4.87 -18.37 18.82
N CYS A 235 -5.07 -17.30 19.60
CA CYS A 235 -5.46 -15.96 19.10
C CYS A 235 -6.56 -15.97 18.03
N GLY A 236 -7.57 -16.85 18.15
CA GLY A 236 -8.68 -16.97 17.20
C GLY A 236 -8.42 -17.87 15.99
N VAL A 237 -7.21 -18.40 15.82
CA VAL A 237 -6.85 -19.35 14.74
C VAL A 237 -6.78 -20.77 15.30
N CYS A 238 -7.32 -21.76 14.58
CA CYS A 238 -7.21 -23.15 14.96
C CYS A 238 -5.90 -23.79 14.45
N GLN A 239 -5.06 -24.24 15.38
CA GLN A 239 -3.94 -25.12 15.08
C GLN A 239 -4.43 -26.57 15.10
N CYS A 240 -4.68 -27.13 13.91
CA CYS A 240 -5.24 -28.48 13.79
C CYS A 240 -4.23 -29.59 14.11
N GLY A 241 -4.72 -30.64 14.77
CA GLY A 241 -3.98 -31.87 15.01
C GLY A 241 -3.79 -32.72 13.73
N ALA A 242 -3.02 -33.79 13.86
CA ALA A 242 -2.71 -34.69 12.75
C ALA A 242 -3.97 -35.23 12.04
N GLY A 243 -3.94 -35.28 10.71
CA GLY A 243 -5.05 -35.77 9.88
C GLY A 243 -6.21 -34.78 9.70
N ARG A 244 -6.13 -33.56 10.25
CA ARG A 244 -7.19 -32.55 10.21
C ARG A 244 -6.73 -31.24 9.57
N GLY A 245 -7.66 -30.54 8.92
CA GLY A 245 -7.39 -29.25 8.29
C GLY A 245 -8.67 -28.42 8.10
N GLY A 246 -8.53 -27.26 7.47
CA GLY A 246 -9.59 -26.23 7.40
C GLY A 246 -9.54 -25.30 8.62
N ARG A 247 -10.21 -24.14 8.49
CA ARG A 247 -10.17 -23.03 9.48
C ARG A 247 -10.65 -23.41 10.88
N ALA A 248 -11.48 -24.44 10.99
CA ALA A 248 -12.09 -24.94 12.22
C ALA A 248 -11.77 -26.44 12.43
N CYS A 249 -10.72 -26.95 11.77
CA CYS A 249 -10.33 -28.35 11.75
C CYS A 249 -11.47 -29.29 11.29
N GLU A 250 -12.31 -28.80 10.38
CA GLU A 250 -13.49 -29.49 9.88
C GLU A 250 -13.21 -30.59 8.85
N CYS A 251 -12.11 -30.48 8.13
CA CYS A 251 -11.77 -31.34 7.00
C CYS A 251 -10.93 -32.55 7.46
N ASP A 252 -11.16 -33.72 6.86
CA ASP A 252 -10.31 -34.90 7.01
C ASP A 252 -9.30 -34.93 5.85
N LEU A 253 -8.01 -34.91 6.15
CA LEU A 253 -6.97 -34.78 5.13
C LEU A 253 -6.92 -35.98 4.17
N ASN A 254 -7.24 -37.19 4.66
CA ASN A 254 -7.25 -38.39 3.83
C ASN A 254 -8.41 -38.37 2.82
N GLN A 255 -9.59 -37.89 3.24
CA GLN A 255 -10.75 -37.75 2.34
C GLN A 255 -10.48 -36.76 1.20
N HIS A 256 -9.62 -35.77 1.43
CA HIS A 256 -9.21 -34.80 0.43
C HIS A 256 -7.89 -35.16 -0.28
N GLY A 257 -7.32 -36.34 -0.03
CA GLY A 257 -6.10 -36.83 -0.70
C GLY A 257 -4.87 -35.93 -0.48
N VAL A 258 -4.66 -35.45 0.75
CA VAL A 258 -3.54 -34.58 1.13
C VAL A 258 -2.91 -35.06 2.45
N ALA A 259 -1.63 -34.74 2.67
CA ALA A 259 -0.91 -35.15 3.87
C ALA A 259 -0.99 -34.11 5.01
N THR A 260 -0.99 -32.81 4.69
CA THR A 260 -0.99 -31.72 5.67
C THR A 260 -2.14 -30.73 5.48
N ALA A 261 -2.45 -29.97 6.53
CA ALA A 261 -3.42 -28.88 6.45
C ALA A 261 -2.98 -27.76 5.48
N ALA A 262 -1.67 -27.53 5.34
CA ALA A 262 -1.11 -26.60 4.37
C ALA A 262 -1.35 -27.07 2.93
N ASP A 263 -1.18 -28.36 2.64
CA ASP A 263 -1.50 -28.93 1.32
C ASP A 263 -2.99 -28.79 0.98
N LEU A 264 -3.87 -28.90 1.99
CA LEU A 264 -5.30 -28.68 1.80
C LEU A 264 -5.61 -27.22 1.44
N GLU A 265 -4.98 -26.25 2.10
CA GLU A 265 -5.16 -24.83 1.78
C GLU A 265 -4.49 -24.45 0.45
N ASN A 266 -3.36 -25.07 0.10
CA ASN A 266 -2.68 -24.82 -1.17
C ASN A 266 -3.53 -25.21 -2.39
N LYS A 267 -4.52 -26.11 -2.26
CA LYS A 267 -5.53 -26.36 -3.31
C LYS A 267 -6.40 -25.13 -3.64
N CYS A 268 -6.41 -24.13 -2.77
CA CYS A 268 -7.08 -22.84 -2.93
C CYS A 268 -6.13 -21.70 -3.37
N ARG A 269 -4.88 -21.99 -3.73
CA ARG A 269 -3.93 -21.00 -4.26
C ARG A 269 -3.61 -21.33 -5.72
N ALA A 270 -3.63 -20.32 -6.60
CA ALA A 270 -3.33 -20.51 -8.02
C ALA A 270 -1.86 -20.91 -8.25
N GLU A 271 -0.94 -20.34 -7.45
CA GLU A 271 0.49 -20.68 -7.44
C GLU A 271 1.01 -20.61 -5.99
N PRO A 272 2.13 -21.29 -5.66
CA PRO A 272 2.79 -21.14 -4.35
C PRO A 272 3.08 -19.67 -4.02
N GLY A 273 2.73 -19.23 -2.81
CA GLY A 273 2.91 -17.84 -2.36
C GLY A 273 1.88 -16.83 -2.87
N LYS A 274 0.93 -17.22 -3.74
CA LYS A 274 -0.23 -16.37 -4.05
C LYS A 274 -1.27 -16.40 -2.93
N ALA A 275 -2.11 -15.37 -2.88
CA ALA A 275 -3.20 -15.28 -1.91
C ALA A 275 -4.19 -16.46 -2.06
N VAL A 276 -4.70 -16.94 -0.92
CA VAL A 276 -5.80 -17.92 -0.89
C VAL A 276 -7.02 -17.31 -1.58
N CYS A 277 -7.58 -18.03 -2.55
CA CYS A 277 -8.76 -17.61 -3.32
C CYS A 277 -8.66 -16.17 -3.85
N SER A 278 -7.47 -15.78 -4.33
CA SER A 278 -7.17 -14.45 -4.86
C SER A 278 -7.53 -13.28 -3.92
N ALA A 279 -7.57 -13.54 -2.60
CA ALA A 279 -8.13 -12.65 -1.57
C ALA A 279 -9.61 -12.26 -1.75
N ALA A 280 -10.34 -12.90 -2.67
CA ALA A 280 -11.73 -12.66 -3.00
C ALA A 280 -12.68 -13.82 -2.62
N GLY A 281 -12.20 -14.78 -1.81
CA GLY A 281 -12.98 -15.91 -1.32
C GLY A 281 -12.41 -16.56 -0.06
N THR A 282 -13.14 -17.54 0.47
CA THR A 282 -12.72 -18.40 1.59
C THR A 282 -12.41 -19.81 1.08
N CYS A 283 -11.35 -20.45 1.61
CA CYS A 283 -11.06 -21.85 1.29
C CYS A 283 -11.88 -22.80 2.18
N GLU A 284 -12.85 -23.50 1.60
CA GLU A 284 -13.65 -24.54 2.26
C GLU A 284 -13.11 -25.92 1.81
N CYS A 285 -12.32 -26.57 2.67
CA CYS A 285 -11.71 -27.89 2.44
C CYS A 285 -11.04 -28.10 1.06
N GLY A 286 -10.22 -27.14 0.64
CA GLY A 286 -9.48 -27.22 -0.62
C GLY A 286 -10.27 -26.81 -1.86
N ARG A 287 -11.41 -26.13 -1.70
CA ARG A 287 -12.13 -25.43 -2.77
C ARG A 287 -12.40 -23.98 -2.36
N CYS A 288 -12.24 -23.04 -3.28
CA CYS A 288 -12.61 -21.65 -3.04
C CYS A 288 -14.11 -21.43 -3.11
N LYS A 289 -14.59 -20.59 -2.20
CA LYS A 289 -15.95 -20.04 -2.17
C LYS A 289 -15.84 -18.53 -2.20
N CYS A 290 -16.25 -17.93 -3.31
CA CYS A 290 -16.05 -16.51 -3.55
C CYS A 290 -17.00 -15.65 -2.71
N ASN A 291 -16.53 -14.48 -2.31
CA ASN A 291 -17.24 -13.57 -1.41
C ASN A 291 -18.42 -12.84 -2.11
N ASN A 292 -18.38 -12.75 -3.43
CA ASN A 292 -19.37 -12.09 -4.29
C ASN A 292 -19.75 -13.06 -5.43
N PRO A 293 -21.05 -13.24 -5.78
CA PRO A 293 -21.46 -14.08 -6.92
C PRO A 293 -20.94 -13.62 -8.29
N ALA A 294 -20.57 -12.33 -8.45
CA ALA A 294 -19.88 -11.85 -9.66
C ALA A 294 -18.41 -12.31 -9.71
N THR A 295 -17.82 -12.71 -8.59
CA THR A 295 -16.46 -13.26 -8.56
C THR A 295 -16.51 -14.77 -8.74
N GLN A 296 -15.81 -15.27 -9.76
CA GLN A 296 -15.85 -16.66 -10.22
C GLN A 296 -14.42 -17.16 -10.51
N GLY A 297 -14.30 -18.37 -11.07
CA GLY A 297 -13.01 -19.05 -11.28
C GLY A 297 -12.68 -20.03 -10.16
N GLN A 298 -11.65 -20.86 -10.36
CA GLN A 298 -11.27 -21.91 -9.39
C GLN A 298 -10.72 -21.31 -8.09
N PHE A 299 -10.13 -20.12 -8.19
CA PHE A 299 -9.45 -19.38 -7.14
C PHE A 299 -10.07 -18.00 -6.93
N CYS A 300 -11.33 -17.78 -7.33
CA CYS A 300 -12.00 -16.48 -7.26
C CYS A 300 -11.21 -15.34 -7.94
N GLU A 301 -10.47 -15.67 -9.00
CA GLU A 301 -9.57 -14.80 -9.74
C GLU A 301 -10.27 -13.93 -10.79
N CYS A 302 -11.53 -14.26 -11.11
CA CYS A 302 -12.28 -13.66 -12.21
C CYS A 302 -13.42 -12.79 -11.69
N ASP A 303 -13.52 -11.55 -12.15
CA ASP A 303 -14.76 -10.75 -12.02
C ASP A 303 -15.58 -10.86 -13.32
N SER A 304 -16.75 -11.49 -13.26
CA SER A 304 -17.68 -11.64 -14.40
C SER A 304 -18.48 -10.37 -14.71
N SER A 305 -18.18 -9.25 -14.05
CA SER A 305 -18.67 -7.91 -14.41
C SER A 305 -17.60 -7.07 -15.15
N ALA A 306 -16.36 -7.54 -15.24
CA ALA A 306 -15.23 -6.81 -15.82
C ALA A 306 -15.06 -6.99 -17.34
N CYS A 307 -16.07 -7.51 -18.06
CA CYS A 307 -16.01 -7.63 -19.52
C CYS A 307 -16.20 -6.28 -20.24
N PRO A 308 -15.75 -6.17 -21.51
CA PRO A 308 -16.09 -5.04 -22.36
C PRO A 308 -17.60 -4.77 -22.42
N VAL A 309 -17.96 -3.49 -22.28
CA VAL A 309 -19.32 -2.98 -22.45
C VAL A 309 -19.43 -2.43 -23.86
N GLY A 310 -20.40 -2.94 -24.64
CA GLY A 310 -20.64 -2.51 -26.01
C GLY A 310 -21.28 -1.12 -26.09
N SER A 311 -21.39 -0.58 -27.30
CA SER A 311 -22.01 0.73 -27.58
C SER A 311 -23.48 0.85 -27.14
N ASN A 312 -24.17 -0.27 -26.94
CA ASN A 312 -25.52 -0.35 -26.38
C ASN A 312 -25.57 -0.32 -24.84
N GLY A 313 -24.43 -0.14 -24.16
CA GLY A 313 -24.34 -0.08 -22.70
C GLY A 313 -24.45 -1.45 -22.00
N GLN A 314 -24.39 -2.56 -22.73
CA GLN A 314 -24.48 -3.91 -22.18
C GLN A 314 -23.11 -4.61 -22.18
N LEU A 315 -22.83 -5.39 -21.13
CA LEU A 315 -21.68 -6.31 -21.10
C LEU A 315 -21.77 -7.28 -22.28
N CYS A 316 -20.67 -7.45 -23.01
CA CYS A 316 -20.61 -8.29 -24.20
C CYS A 316 -21.72 -7.98 -25.22
N SER A 317 -22.14 -6.72 -25.29
CA SER A 317 -23.26 -6.22 -26.11
C SER A 317 -24.60 -6.94 -25.90
N GLY A 318 -24.75 -7.74 -24.84
CA GLY A 318 -25.87 -8.67 -24.68
C GLY A 318 -25.85 -9.87 -25.64
N GLN A 319 -24.74 -10.08 -26.36
CA GLN A 319 -24.55 -11.10 -27.41
C GLN A 319 -23.42 -12.10 -27.07
N GLY A 320 -23.09 -12.24 -25.79
CA GLY A 320 -22.07 -13.18 -25.32
C GLY A 320 -22.08 -13.33 -23.81
N ASP A 321 -21.54 -14.45 -23.34
CA ASP A 321 -21.33 -14.74 -21.92
C ASP A 321 -20.02 -14.11 -21.44
N CYS A 322 -20.04 -13.40 -20.31
CA CYS A 322 -18.82 -12.83 -19.73
C CYS A 322 -18.05 -13.87 -18.91
N LEU A 323 -16.91 -14.32 -19.43
CA LEU A 323 -16.00 -15.26 -18.76
C LEU A 323 -14.67 -14.57 -18.44
N CYS A 324 -14.45 -14.27 -17.16
CA CYS A 324 -13.18 -13.75 -16.64
C CYS A 324 -12.67 -12.49 -17.37
N GLY A 325 -13.54 -11.49 -17.54
CA GLY A 325 -13.22 -10.24 -18.24
C GLY A 325 -13.11 -10.38 -19.77
N LYS A 326 -13.43 -11.54 -20.34
CA LYS A 326 -13.51 -11.76 -21.80
C LYS A 326 -14.91 -12.20 -22.20
N CYS A 327 -15.40 -11.68 -23.31
CA CYS A 327 -16.68 -12.09 -23.87
C CYS A 327 -16.52 -13.38 -24.70
N GLN A 328 -17.28 -14.42 -24.35
CA GLN A 328 -17.52 -15.56 -25.20
C GLN A 328 -18.78 -15.29 -26.02
N CYS A 329 -18.61 -14.90 -27.28
CA CYS A 329 -19.73 -14.52 -28.13
C CYS A 329 -20.66 -15.69 -28.46
N LEU A 330 -21.95 -15.38 -28.58
CA LEU A 330 -22.94 -16.29 -29.15
C LEU A 330 -22.64 -16.53 -30.62
N ALA A 331 -23.04 -17.68 -31.15
CA ALA A 331 -22.81 -18.02 -32.57
C ALA A 331 -23.44 -16.95 -33.49
N GLY A 332 -22.68 -16.50 -34.49
CA GLY A 332 -23.07 -15.36 -35.32
C GLY A 332 -22.61 -14.00 -34.79
N PHE A 333 -21.79 -13.94 -33.74
CA PHE A 333 -21.18 -12.71 -33.21
C PHE A 333 -19.69 -12.92 -32.89
N GLN A 334 -18.90 -11.87 -33.07
CA GLN A 334 -17.45 -11.86 -32.84
C GLN A 334 -16.97 -10.51 -32.28
N GLY A 335 -15.66 -10.38 -32.06
CA GLY A 335 -15.03 -9.18 -31.51
C GLY A 335 -14.94 -9.18 -29.97
N PRO A 336 -14.22 -8.21 -29.38
CA PRO A 336 -13.90 -8.20 -27.95
C PRO A 336 -15.13 -7.98 -27.04
N ASP A 337 -16.18 -7.34 -27.56
CA ASP A 337 -17.43 -7.01 -26.88
C ASP A 337 -18.66 -7.67 -27.53
N CYS A 338 -18.47 -8.61 -28.46
CA CYS A 338 -19.52 -9.28 -29.24
C CYS A 338 -20.52 -8.35 -29.98
N SER A 339 -20.16 -7.07 -30.21
CA SER A 339 -21.00 -6.12 -30.96
C SER A 339 -21.11 -6.45 -32.46
N CYS A 340 -20.15 -7.22 -32.98
CA CYS A 340 -19.96 -7.47 -34.40
C CYS A 340 -20.66 -8.76 -34.82
N LYS A 341 -21.76 -8.63 -35.57
CA LYS A 341 -22.48 -9.78 -36.16
C LYS A 341 -21.66 -10.38 -37.31
N GLU A 342 -21.53 -11.70 -37.35
CA GLU A 342 -20.94 -12.48 -38.45
C GLU A 342 -21.92 -12.60 -39.64
N ASP A 343 -22.48 -11.47 -40.05
CA ASP A 343 -23.43 -11.40 -41.16
C ASP A 343 -22.73 -10.95 -42.44
N PRO A 344 -22.67 -11.80 -43.49
CA PRO A 344 -22.09 -11.41 -44.76
C PRO A 344 -23.01 -10.50 -45.60
N GLU A 345 -24.32 -10.37 -45.30
CA GLU A 345 -25.26 -9.58 -46.11
C GLU A 345 -24.79 -8.14 -46.39
N PRO A 346 -24.30 -7.35 -45.40
CA PRO A 346 -23.88 -5.96 -45.66
C PRO A 346 -22.65 -5.85 -46.57
N CYS A 347 -21.89 -6.94 -46.72
CA CYS A 347 -20.71 -7.06 -47.57
C CYS A 347 -20.98 -7.80 -48.89
N THR A 348 -22.20 -8.30 -49.11
CA THR A 348 -22.55 -9.15 -50.26
C THR A 348 -23.16 -8.31 -51.36
N GLU A 349 -22.45 -8.16 -52.47
CA GLU A 349 -22.95 -7.48 -53.66
C GLU A 349 -23.06 -8.48 -54.82
N ASN A 350 -24.22 -8.53 -55.48
CA ASN A 350 -24.52 -9.51 -56.54
C ASN A 350 -24.27 -10.99 -56.15
N GLY A 351 -24.43 -11.32 -54.86
CA GLY A 351 -24.20 -12.67 -54.32
C GLY A 351 -22.74 -13.00 -54.01
N VAL A 352 -21.82 -12.03 -54.11
CA VAL A 352 -20.39 -12.23 -53.81
C VAL A 352 -19.97 -11.32 -52.64
N VAL A 353 -19.50 -11.93 -51.57
CA VAL A 353 -18.93 -11.21 -50.40
C VAL A 353 -17.66 -10.49 -50.83
N CYS A 354 -17.59 -9.18 -50.63
CA CYS A 354 -16.40 -8.35 -50.90
C CYS A 354 -15.80 -8.57 -52.29
N SER A 355 -16.66 -8.74 -53.31
CA SER A 355 -16.29 -9.02 -54.70
C SER A 355 -15.33 -10.21 -54.89
N GLY A 356 -15.21 -11.10 -53.89
CA GLY A 356 -14.28 -12.22 -53.86
C GLY A 356 -12.85 -11.87 -53.43
N ASN A 357 -12.56 -10.60 -53.15
CA ASN A 357 -11.22 -10.07 -52.92
C ASN A 357 -11.02 -9.56 -51.47
N GLY A 358 -11.80 -10.04 -50.51
CA GLY A 358 -11.69 -9.64 -49.11
C GLY A 358 -12.57 -10.48 -48.18
N VAL A 359 -12.47 -10.18 -46.88
CA VAL A 359 -13.28 -10.80 -45.82
C VAL A 359 -14.26 -9.75 -45.28
N CYS A 360 -15.50 -10.16 -44.97
CA CYS A 360 -16.44 -9.27 -44.29
C CYS A 360 -16.14 -9.23 -42.80
N GLU A 361 -15.70 -8.08 -42.31
CA GLU A 361 -15.45 -7.82 -40.89
C GLU A 361 -16.44 -6.75 -40.41
N CYS A 362 -17.41 -7.16 -39.61
CA CYS A 362 -18.40 -6.28 -38.98
C CYS A 362 -19.20 -5.40 -39.97
N GLY A 363 -19.61 -6.01 -41.09
CA GLY A 363 -20.37 -5.33 -42.14
C GLY A 363 -19.54 -4.40 -43.03
N ARG A 364 -18.20 -4.48 -42.99
CA ARG A 364 -17.29 -3.80 -43.91
C ARG A 364 -16.28 -4.79 -44.49
N CYS A 365 -15.90 -4.60 -45.74
CA CYS A 365 -14.90 -5.45 -46.38
C CYS A 365 -13.46 -5.07 -45.99
N ALA A 366 -12.74 -6.02 -45.41
CA ALA A 366 -11.29 -6.01 -45.26
C ALA A 366 -10.67 -6.60 -46.54
N CYS A 367 -10.08 -5.75 -47.37
CA CYS A 367 -9.57 -6.16 -48.68
C CYS A 367 -8.23 -6.90 -48.62
N SER A 368 -8.10 -7.93 -49.44
CA SER A 368 -6.85 -8.63 -49.70
C SER A 368 -5.83 -7.71 -50.38
N ALA A 369 -4.54 -8.02 -50.19
CA ALA A 369 -3.46 -7.23 -50.78
C ALA A 369 -3.61 -7.10 -52.31
N GLY A 370 -3.52 -5.87 -52.82
CA GLY A 370 -3.75 -5.55 -54.24
C GLY A 370 -5.17 -5.15 -54.60
N TYR A 371 -6.09 -5.05 -53.63
CA TYR A 371 -7.49 -4.64 -53.83
C TYR A 371 -7.91 -3.53 -52.86
N THR A 372 -8.84 -2.68 -53.29
CA THR A 372 -9.34 -1.52 -52.55
C THR A 372 -10.79 -1.20 -52.92
N GLY A 373 -11.36 -0.18 -52.26
CA GLY A 373 -12.78 0.19 -52.34
C GLY A 373 -13.63 -0.50 -51.26
N SER A 374 -14.83 0.01 -51.01
CA SER A 374 -15.71 -0.44 -49.91
C SER A 374 -16.17 -1.90 -50.01
N ASN A 375 -16.11 -2.48 -51.21
CA ASN A 375 -16.45 -3.87 -51.54
C ASN A 375 -15.26 -4.64 -52.15
N CYS A 376 -14.04 -4.09 -52.15
CA CYS A 376 -12.83 -4.71 -52.73
C CYS A 376 -12.89 -5.00 -54.25
N ALA A 377 -13.75 -4.31 -55.01
CA ALA A 377 -13.85 -4.47 -56.45
C ALA A 377 -12.68 -3.86 -57.25
N ILE A 378 -11.92 -2.91 -56.68
CA ILE A 378 -10.90 -2.15 -57.40
C ILE A 378 -9.54 -2.81 -57.22
N SER A 379 -8.95 -3.31 -58.31
CA SER A 379 -7.57 -3.81 -58.29
C SER A 379 -6.55 -2.66 -58.41
N THR A 380 -5.54 -2.66 -57.55
CA THR A 380 -4.49 -1.61 -57.53
C THR A 380 -3.47 -1.71 -58.67
N SER A 381 -3.65 -2.66 -59.61
CA SER A 381 -2.80 -2.82 -60.79
C SER A 381 -3.46 -2.31 -62.10
N ALA A 382 -4.64 -1.68 -62.02
CA ALA A 382 -5.46 -1.36 -63.19
C ALA A 382 -5.18 0.02 -63.86
N GLU A 383 -4.01 0.63 -63.65
CA GLU A 383 -3.62 1.90 -64.29
C GLU A 383 -2.40 1.80 -65.24
N HIS A 384 -2.22 0.65 -65.90
CA HIS A 384 -1.24 0.51 -66.97
C HIS A 384 -1.61 -0.55 -68.02
N ASP A 385 -2.39 -0.20 -69.06
CA ASP A 385 -1.84 -0.20 -70.43
C ASP A 385 -2.69 0.58 -71.47
N GLN A 386 -2.06 0.90 -72.61
CA GLN A 386 -2.25 2.08 -73.45
C GLN A 386 -3.15 1.95 -74.72
N ARG A 387 -3.72 3.10 -75.12
CA ARG A 387 -3.74 3.75 -76.47
C ARG A 387 -4.33 3.10 -77.75
N VAL A 388 -5.29 3.87 -78.32
CA VAL A 388 -5.35 4.41 -79.71
C VAL A 388 -5.82 3.52 -80.89
N ILE A 389 -7.07 3.79 -81.31
CA ILE A 389 -7.55 4.09 -82.70
C ILE A 389 -8.79 5.03 -82.53
N GLY A 390 -9.13 6.03 -83.35
CA GLY A 390 -8.44 6.70 -84.47
C GLY A 390 -9.41 7.47 -85.41
N ALA A 391 -8.91 8.55 -86.05
CA ALA A 391 -9.50 9.35 -87.16
C ALA A 391 -10.70 10.33 -86.94
N ASP A 392 -10.35 11.61 -87.15
CA ASP A 392 -11.05 12.71 -87.86
C ASP A 392 -12.07 13.72 -87.24
N ASP A 393 -11.92 14.95 -87.78
CA ASP A 393 -12.72 16.20 -87.74
C ASP A 393 -13.07 16.90 -86.40
N GLY A 394 -12.68 18.19 -86.28
CA GLY A 394 -13.33 19.15 -85.37
C GLY A 394 -12.43 20.25 -84.74
N VAL A 395 -12.37 21.42 -85.37
CA VAL A 395 -11.66 22.63 -84.90
C VAL A 395 -12.20 23.19 -83.55
N GLY A 396 -11.33 23.62 -82.64
CA GLY A 396 -11.71 24.47 -81.49
C GLY A 396 -10.54 24.89 -80.58
N GLN A 397 -10.16 26.18 -80.60
CA GLN A 397 -9.09 26.74 -79.76
C GLN A 397 -9.57 27.11 -78.34
N ILE A 398 -8.66 27.05 -77.36
CA ILE A 398 -8.23 28.15 -76.43
C ILE A 398 -7.64 27.54 -75.13
N LEU A 399 -6.35 27.80 -74.88
CA LEU A 399 -5.72 27.86 -73.56
C LEU A 399 -5.67 29.34 -73.14
N PRO A 400 -5.79 29.70 -71.84
CA PRO A 400 -4.62 29.68 -70.93
C PRO A 400 -5.03 29.34 -69.47
N SER A 401 -4.21 29.12 -68.43
CA SER A 401 -2.77 28.96 -68.12
C SER A 401 -2.65 29.05 -66.58
N GLY A 402 -1.59 28.52 -65.97
CA GLY A 402 -1.07 29.06 -64.69
C GLY A 402 -1.26 28.21 -63.43
N ASP A 403 -0.25 27.37 -63.15
CA ASP A 403 0.64 27.42 -61.97
C ASP A 403 0.06 27.95 -60.63
N SER A 404 0.17 27.19 -59.53
CA SER A 404 1.44 27.06 -58.76
C SER A 404 1.24 26.36 -57.39
N ASP A 405 2.11 25.39 -57.12
CA ASP A 405 2.83 25.09 -55.86
C ASP A 405 2.12 24.80 -54.51
N GLU A 406 2.52 23.65 -53.92
CA GLU A 406 3.04 23.38 -52.55
C GLU A 406 2.41 24.10 -51.31
N ASP A 407 2.22 23.48 -50.13
CA ASP A 407 2.80 22.24 -49.58
C ASP A 407 1.95 21.64 -48.42
N LYS A 408 2.39 20.49 -47.89
CA LYS A 408 1.92 19.70 -46.74
C LYS A 408 1.47 20.46 -45.47
N ALA A 409 0.50 19.85 -44.77
CA ALA A 409 0.45 19.84 -43.30
C ALA A 409 -0.13 18.51 -42.77
N GLU A 410 0.40 18.02 -41.63
CA GLU A 410 0.08 16.70 -41.05
C GLU A 410 -0.84 16.79 -39.81
N PHE A 411 -1.37 15.64 -39.40
CA PHE A 411 -2.49 15.44 -38.48
C PHE A 411 -2.22 15.82 -37.01
N ALA A 412 -3.25 16.33 -36.31
CA ALA A 412 -3.29 16.45 -34.86
C ALA A 412 -4.71 16.07 -34.32
N PRO A 413 -4.83 15.23 -33.28
CA PRO A 413 -6.11 14.93 -32.63
C PRO A 413 -6.43 15.90 -31.46
N PRO A 414 -7.72 16.02 -31.04
CA PRO A 414 -8.20 17.14 -30.22
C PRO A 414 -8.20 16.91 -28.70
N GLU A 415 -8.32 18.02 -27.96
CA GLU A 415 -8.56 18.09 -26.51
C GLU A 415 -10.03 17.72 -26.15
N PRO A 416 -10.30 17.21 -24.93
CA PRO A 416 -11.66 17.08 -24.40
C PRO A 416 -12.06 18.27 -23.51
N GLU A 417 -13.22 18.86 -23.79
CA GLU A 417 -13.81 19.93 -22.97
C GLU A 417 -14.41 19.43 -21.64
N ALA A 418 -14.45 20.31 -20.64
CA ALA A 418 -15.00 20.02 -19.32
C ALA A 418 -16.46 20.49 -19.17
N VAL A 419 -17.31 19.68 -18.52
CA VAL A 419 -18.65 20.09 -18.06
C VAL A 419 -18.77 19.85 -16.55
N ALA A 420 -19.35 20.83 -15.85
CA ALA A 420 -19.34 20.93 -14.39
C ALA A 420 -20.72 20.72 -13.74
N ALA A 421 -20.74 20.17 -12.52
CA ALA A 421 -21.68 20.56 -11.43
C ALA A 421 -21.38 19.78 -10.13
N GLY A 422 -21.59 20.39 -8.95
CA GLY A 422 -21.81 19.64 -7.69
C GLY A 422 -20.95 20.02 -6.48
N ARG A 423 -21.43 21.00 -5.69
CA ARG A 423 -20.97 21.41 -4.35
C ARG A 423 -20.96 20.21 -3.35
N THR A 424 -20.25 20.19 -2.19
CA THR A 424 -20.02 21.26 -1.18
C THR A 424 -18.97 20.90 -0.10
N LEU A 425 -18.22 21.90 0.40
CA LEU A 425 -17.60 22.06 1.75
C LEU A 425 -16.92 20.86 2.48
N HIS A 426 -15.58 20.89 2.59
CA HIS A 426 -14.81 21.15 3.84
C HIS A 426 -13.29 20.96 3.63
N ALA A 427 -12.54 22.04 3.43
CA ALA A 427 -11.09 22.14 3.67
C ALA A 427 -10.61 23.60 3.50
N ALA A 428 -10.70 24.39 4.55
CA ALA A 428 -9.97 25.67 4.67
C ALA A 428 -8.89 25.50 5.75
N VAL A 429 -7.87 26.37 5.71
CA VAL A 429 -6.63 26.31 6.54
C VAL A 429 -5.61 25.28 6.04
N MET A 430 -4.77 25.70 5.08
CA MET A 430 -3.32 25.46 5.03
C MET A 430 -2.71 26.20 3.81
N LEU A 431 -2.77 27.53 3.80
CA LEU A 431 -2.17 28.34 2.73
C LEU A 431 -1.75 29.76 3.18
N VAL A 432 -1.00 29.82 4.29
CA VAL A 432 -0.13 30.94 4.69
C VAL A 432 1.15 30.31 5.27
N LEU A 433 2.31 30.98 5.13
CA LEU A 433 3.65 30.54 5.56
C LEU A 433 4.54 29.77 4.54
N PHE A 434 4.43 30.07 3.24
CA PHE A 434 5.51 29.78 2.27
C PHE A 434 5.83 30.98 1.36
N SER A 435 6.06 32.15 1.98
CA SER A 435 6.41 33.40 1.25
C SER A 435 7.29 34.39 2.04
N PHE A 436 8.10 33.92 3.00
CA PHE A 436 8.88 34.82 3.89
C PHE A 436 10.36 34.47 4.12
N LEU A 437 10.98 33.66 3.25
CA LEU A 437 12.42 33.35 3.35
C LEU A 437 13.20 33.50 2.03
N LEU A 438 12.92 34.58 1.29
CA LEU A 438 13.73 35.01 0.13
C LEU A 438 13.91 36.55 0.13
N MET A 439 14.28 37.13 1.27
CA MET A 439 14.74 38.53 1.36
C MET A 439 15.50 38.80 2.67
N ARG A 440 16.81 38.46 2.68
CA ARG A 440 17.89 39.11 3.46
C ARG A 440 19.24 38.38 3.22
N LEU A 441 19.73 38.53 2.00
CA LEU A 441 21.11 38.96 1.77
C LEU A 441 21.05 40.44 1.36
#